data_AF-A0A485LT32-F1
#
_entry.id   AF-A0A485LT32-F1
#
_cell.length_a   1.000
_cell.length_b   1.000
_cell.length_c   1.000
_cell.angle_alpha   90.00
_cell.angle_beta   90.00
_cell.angle_gamma   90.00
#
_symmetry.space_group_name_H-M   'P 1'
#
loop_
_entity.id
_entity.type
_entity.pdbx_description
1 polymer ?
#
loop_
_entity_poly.entity_id
_entity_poly.type
_entity_poly.pdbx_seq_one_letter_code
_entity_poly.pdbx_strand_id
1 'polypeptide(L)'
;MAALLRAAKATTEFVFVDGPYEVPYEPTSDEHIQRMSEMSEAESEELKQSVAQFAWWNFERKPDSDSYSYIGIEHALDYLDNIVRTQGPFDGVFGFSQGGICAAYMLARQAQGDTRFNFSFGVFSAAALMTDSKYKIEVDTPLSMPSLHIMGEQDELISIEKSRLLAAQFTNPTLLPHPGGHYIPTQKEPRTVWKTFFEEQVKVNAT
;
A
#
# COMPACT_ATOMS: atom_id res chain seq x y z
N MET A 1 -0.81 -3.58 12.87
CA MET A 1 -0.01 -4.57 12.10
C MET A 1 0.36 -5.84 12.87
N ALA A 2 0.90 -5.79 14.10
CA ALA A 2 1.42 -6.97 14.82
C ALA A 2 0.45 -8.17 14.99
N ALA A 3 -0.87 -7.92 15.05
CA ALA A 3 -1.86 -9.00 15.12
C ALA A 3 -2.02 -9.76 13.78
N LEU A 4 -1.90 -9.07 12.64
CA LEU A 4 -1.96 -9.68 11.31
C LEU A 4 -0.70 -10.49 11.03
N LEU A 5 0.47 -9.93 11.34
CA LEU A 5 1.75 -10.64 11.25
C LEU A 5 1.73 -11.96 12.04
N ARG A 6 1.26 -11.92 13.30
CA ARG A 6 1.13 -13.14 14.10
C ARG A 6 0.14 -14.15 13.53
N ALA A 7 -0.88 -13.71 12.80
CA ALA A 7 -1.86 -14.60 12.19
C ALA A 7 -1.27 -15.37 10.99
N ALA A 8 -0.38 -14.75 10.22
CA ALA A 8 0.25 -15.32 9.02
C ALA A 8 1.68 -15.88 9.25
N LYS A 9 2.25 -15.72 10.45
CA LYS A 9 3.66 -16.09 10.75
C LYS A 9 4.07 -17.53 10.43
N ALA A 10 3.10 -18.45 10.33
CA ALA A 10 3.38 -19.86 10.06
C ALA A 10 3.64 -20.12 8.56
N THR A 11 3.22 -19.20 7.70
CA THR A 11 3.24 -19.35 6.24
C THR A 11 3.91 -18.21 5.52
N THR A 12 4.21 -17.10 6.20
CA THR A 12 4.64 -15.85 5.56
C THR A 12 5.68 -15.12 6.39
N GLU A 13 6.77 -14.76 5.74
CA GLU A 13 7.76 -13.80 6.21
C GLU A 13 7.44 -12.41 5.62
N PHE A 14 7.60 -11.36 6.42
CA PHE A 14 7.34 -9.99 5.99
C PHE A 14 8.61 -9.17 6.12
N VAL A 15 9.05 -8.58 5.00
CA VAL A 15 10.10 -7.57 4.97
C VAL A 15 9.46 -6.21 4.84
N PHE A 16 9.80 -5.31 5.76
CA PHE A 16 9.32 -3.93 5.79
C PHE A 16 10.43 -3.00 5.30
N VAL A 17 10.05 -2.03 4.48
CA VAL A 17 10.96 -1.08 3.85
C VAL A 17 10.42 0.33 4.02
N ASP A 18 11.32 1.28 4.20
CA ASP A 18 10.98 2.70 4.26
C ASP A 18 10.88 3.28 2.84
N GLY A 19 10.09 4.34 2.69
CA GLY A 19 10.03 5.09 1.43
C GLY A 19 11.33 5.88 1.19
N PRO A 20 11.70 6.14 -0.08
CA PRO A 20 12.96 6.81 -0.40
C PRO A 20 12.95 8.33 -0.13
N TYR A 21 11.80 8.93 0.16
CA TYR A 21 11.67 10.35 0.43
C TYR A 21 11.29 10.58 1.89
N GLU A 22 12.19 11.17 2.66
CA GLU A 22 11.86 11.69 3.98
C GLU A 22 10.92 12.89 3.84
N VAL A 23 9.85 12.93 4.63
CA VAL A 23 8.85 14.00 4.63
C VAL A 23 8.72 14.62 6.01
N PRO A 24 8.29 15.89 6.10
CA PRO A 24 7.98 16.50 7.39
C PRO A 24 6.99 15.64 8.16
N TYR A 25 7.19 15.55 9.47
CA TYR A 25 6.28 14.82 10.34
C TYR A 25 4.89 15.44 10.28
N GLU A 26 3.89 14.63 9.92
CA GLU A 26 2.48 14.97 10.03
C GLU A 26 1.73 13.90 10.85
N PRO A 27 0.83 14.27 11.77
CA PRO A 27 -0.01 13.29 12.46
C PRO A 27 -0.89 12.53 11.47
N THR A 28 -0.97 11.21 11.67
CA THR A 28 -1.56 10.26 10.71
C THR A 28 -2.94 9.73 11.10
N SER A 29 -3.50 10.15 12.24
CA SER A 29 -4.86 9.79 12.67
C SER A 29 -5.44 10.84 13.61
N ASP A 30 -6.75 10.91 13.75
CA ASP A 30 -7.42 11.84 14.67
C ASP A 30 -6.97 11.66 16.13
N GLU A 31 -6.78 10.41 16.57
CA GLU A 31 -6.21 10.11 17.89
C GLU A 31 -4.79 10.68 18.03
N HIS A 32 -3.99 10.62 16.96
CA HIS A 32 -2.63 11.17 16.96
C HIS A 32 -2.65 12.70 16.97
N ILE A 33 -3.54 13.32 16.19
CA ILE A 33 -3.77 14.77 16.19
C ILE A 33 -4.17 15.22 17.59
N GLN A 34 -5.13 14.55 18.22
CA GLN A 34 -5.58 14.88 19.57
C GLN A 34 -4.44 14.75 20.56
N ARG A 35 -3.71 13.62 20.54
CA ARG A 35 -2.55 13.42 21.41
C ARG A 35 -1.50 14.50 21.22
N MET A 36 -1.21 14.90 19.98
CA MET A 36 -0.28 16.00 19.70
C MET A 36 -0.77 17.34 20.21
N SER A 37 -2.08 17.60 20.12
CA SER A 37 -2.68 18.85 20.62
C SER A 37 -2.60 19.00 22.14
N GLU A 38 -2.43 17.88 22.85
CA GLU A 38 -2.27 17.81 24.30
C GLU A 38 -0.80 17.89 24.75
N MET A 39 0.17 17.80 23.83
CA MET A 39 1.60 17.89 24.11
C MET A 39 2.07 19.35 24.24
N SER A 40 3.09 19.61 25.06
CA SER A 40 3.77 20.91 25.04
C SER A 40 4.51 21.13 23.72
N GLU A 41 4.79 22.39 23.37
CA GLU A 41 5.56 22.72 22.15
C GLU A 41 6.92 22.03 22.13
N ALA A 42 7.61 21.96 23.27
CA ALA A 42 8.90 21.30 23.40
C ALA A 42 8.81 19.79 23.12
N GLU A 43 7.81 19.11 23.69
CA GLU A 43 7.58 17.67 23.46
C GLU A 43 7.16 17.39 22.01
N SER A 44 6.37 18.29 21.40
CA SER A 44 5.96 18.18 20.00
C SER A 44 7.15 18.30 19.05
N GLU A 45 8.04 19.26 19.28
CA GLU A 45 9.25 19.43 18.46
C GLU A 45 10.24 18.28 18.64
N GLU A 46 10.42 17.77 19.86
CA GLU A 46 11.23 16.57 20.10
C GLU A 46 10.65 15.34 19.38
N LEU A 47 9.33 15.17 19.39
CA LEU A 47 8.66 14.09 18.66
C LEU A 47 8.85 14.21 17.14
N LYS A 48 8.63 15.41 16.58
CA LYS A 48 8.82 15.67 15.14
C LYS A 48 10.25 15.40 14.68
N GLN A 49 11.24 15.68 15.53
CA GLN A 49 12.66 15.43 15.23
C GLN A 49 13.08 13.98 15.43
N SER A 50 12.37 13.22 16.27
CA SER A 50 12.71 11.83 16.60
C SER A 50 11.99 10.79 15.73
N VAL A 51 10.94 11.19 15.00
CA VAL A 51 10.16 10.29 14.15
C VAL A 51 10.28 10.70 12.69
N ALA A 52 11.13 9.98 11.96
CA ALA A 52 11.17 10.10 10.51
C ALA A 52 9.88 9.54 9.89
N GLN A 53 9.33 10.25 8.92
CA GLN A 53 8.23 9.79 8.07
C GLN A 53 8.71 9.75 6.63
N PHE A 54 8.16 8.81 5.86
CA PHE A 54 8.60 8.56 4.49
C PHE A 54 7.44 8.50 3.51
N ALA A 55 7.73 8.89 2.27
CA ALA A 55 6.82 8.80 1.13
C ALA A 55 7.46 8.01 -0.03
N TRP A 56 6.61 7.43 -0.88
CA TRP A 56 6.98 6.77 -2.12
C TRP A 56 7.12 7.76 -3.28
N TRP A 57 6.40 8.87 -3.25
CA TRP A 57 6.55 9.99 -4.18
C TRP A 57 5.95 11.25 -3.56
N ASN A 58 6.30 12.41 -4.11
CA ASN A 58 5.74 13.69 -3.70
C ASN A 58 4.58 14.10 -4.59
N PHE A 59 3.56 14.74 -4.00
CA PHE A 59 2.44 15.33 -4.71
C PHE A 59 2.72 16.81 -4.99
N GLU A 60 2.72 17.21 -6.25
CA GLU A 60 2.81 18.62 -6.64
C GLU A 60 1.51 19.09 -7.30
N ARG A 61 0.87 20.12 -6.75
CA ARG A 61 -0.37 20.66 -7.33
C ARG A 61 -0.06 21.29 -8.69
N LYS A 62 -0.84 20.93 -9.71
CA LYS A 62 -0.68 21.55 -11.03
C LYS A 62 -1.19 23.00 -10.98
N PRO A 63 -0.47 23.99 -11.56
CA PRO A 63 -0.79 25.41 -11.40
C PRO A 63 -2.23 25.81 -11.72
N ASP A 64 -2.92 25.07 -12.60
CA ASP A 64 -4.25 25.39 -13.11
C ASP A 64 -5.28 24.25 -12.94
N SER A 65 -5.09 23.36 -11.96
CA SER A 65 -5.98 22.21 -11.74
C SER A 65 -6.00 21.76 -10.28
N ASP A 66 -7.09 21.12 -9.86
CA ASP A 66 -7.18 20.41 -8.58
C ASP A 66 -6.51 19.03 -8.62
N SER A 67 -5.87 18.68 -9.74
CA SER A 67 -5.06 17.47 -9.88
C SER A 67 -3.61 17.68 -9.46
N TYR A 68 -2.96 16.59 -9.03
CA TYR A 68 -1.56 16.56 -8.64
C TYR A 68 -0.70 15.82 -9.67
N SER A 69 0.54 16.28 -9.84
CA SER A 69 1.62 15.53 -10.48
C SER A 69 2.31 14.65 -9.43
N TYR A 70 2.74 13.46 -9.83
CA TYR A 70 3.52 12.58 -8.94
C TYR A 70 5.01 12.69 -9.27
N ILE A 71 5.79 13.15 -8.31
CA ILE A 71 7.21 13.42 -8.49
C ILE A 71 8.02 12.33 -7.80
N GLY A 72 8.89 11.67 -8.57
CA GLY A 72 9.83 10.70 -8.03
C GLY A 72 9.43 9.23 -8.13
N ILE A 73 8.33 8.91 -8.83
CA ILE A 73 7.85 7.52 -9.02
C ILE A 73 8.94 6.59 -9.56
N GLU A 74 9.61 6.93 -10.66
CA GLU A 74 10.62 6.03 -11.24
C GLU A 74 11.81 5.79 -10.30
N HIS A 75 12.27 6.83 -9.59
CA HIS A 75 13.30 6.66 -8.57
C HIS A 75 12.86 5.74 -7.43
N ALA A 76 11.59 5.80 -7.03
CA ALA A 76 11.05 4.87 -6.03
C ALA A 76 10.95 3.43 -6.55
N LEU A 77 10.61 3.24 -7.83
CA LEU A 77 10.62 1.92 -8.46
C LEU A 77 12.03 1.35 -8.59
N ASP A 78 13.03 2.17 -8.93
CA ASP A 78 14.43 1.76 -9.00
C ASP A 78 14.99 1.43 -7.60
N TYR A 79 14.59 2.20 -6.59
CA TYR A 79 14.89 1.92 -5.18
C TYR A 79 14.31 0.55 -4.74
N LEU A 80 13.05 0.29 -5.06
CA LEU A 80 12.37 -0.97 -4.76
C LEU A 80 12.97 -2.14 -5.54
N ASP A 81 13.29 -1.96 -6.83
CA ASP A 81 13.99 -2.96 -7.65
C ASP A 81 15.31 -3.37 -7.02
N ASN A 82 16.10 -2.40 -6.55
CA ASN A 82 17.35 -2.71 -5.86
C ASN A 82 17.13 -3.54 -4.58
N ILE A 83 16.07 -3.28 -3.82
CA ILE A 83 15.71 -4.11 -2.65
C ILE A 83 15.30 -5.51 -3.08
N VAL A 84 14.40 -5.65 -4.06
CA VAL A 84 13.95 -6.94 -4.59
C VAL A 84 15.14 -7.77 -5.07
N ARG A 85 16.09 -7.17 -5.77
CA ARG A 85 17.29 -7.84 -6.26
C ARG A 85 18.27 -8.25 -5.17
N THR A 86 18.37 -7.49 -4.07
CA THR A 86 19.37 -7.71 -3.02
C THR A 86 18.86 -8.52 -1.83
N GLN A 87 17.55 -8.51 -1.59
CA GLN A 87 16.91 -9.15 -0.43
C GLN A 87 15.85 -10.18 -0.82
N GLY A 88 15.45 -10.23 -2.09
CA GLY A 88 14.51 -11.22 -2.61
C GLY A 88 15.17 -12.58 -2.92
N PRO A 89 14.46 -13.45 -3.66
CA PRO A 89 13.17 -13.19 -4.31
C PRO A 89 12.02 -13.00 -3.30
N PHE A 90 11.01 -12.23 -3.69
CA PHE A 90 9.79 -12.02 -2.92
C PHE A 90 8.58 -12.56 -3.71
N ASP A 91 7.74 -13.37 -3.06
CA ASP A 91 6.57 -13.96 -3.72
C ASP A 91 5.43 -12.97 -4.00
N GLY A 92 5.34 -11.89 -3.21
CA GLY A 92 4.24 -10.94 -3.33
C GLY A 92 4.57 -9.57 -2.74
N VAL A 93 3.69 -8.61 -3.00
CA VAL A 93 3.84 -7.23 -2.54
C VAL A 93 2.63 -6.79 -1.71
N PHE A 94 2.89 -6.08 -0.63
CA PHE A 94 1.84 -5.50 0.24
C PHE A 94 2.06 -3.99 0.38
N GLY A 95 0.97 -3.22 0.32
CA GLY A 95 1.03 -1.78 0.55
C GLY A 95 -0.22 -1.20 1.20
N PHE A 96 -0.02 -0.15 1.98
CA PHE A 96 -1.07 0.67 2.59
C PHE A 96 -1.05 2.09 2.03
N SER A 97 -2.21 2.70 1.77
CA SER A 97 -2.32 4.08 1.29
C SER A 97 -1.47 4.32 0.03
N GLN A 98 -0.58 5.31 0.05
CA GLN A 98 0.38 5.56 -1.03
C GLN A 98 1.21 4.31 -1.40
N GLY A 99 1.60 3.49 -0.42
CA GLY A 99 2.29 2.23 -0.68
C GLY A 99 1.42 1.18 -1.35
N GLY A 100 0.11 1.17 -1.08
CA GLY A 100 -0.84 0.28 -1.75
C GLY A 100 -1.05 0.66 -3.22
N ILE A 101 -1.11 1.97 -3.49
CA ILE A 101 -1.13 2.51 -4.86
C ILE A 101 0.20 2.16 -5.57
N CYS A 102 1.35 2.29 -4.89
CA CYS A 102 2.66 1.90 -5.42
C CYS A 102 2.71 0.42 -5.80
N ALA A 103 2.33 -0.46 -4.87
CA ALA A 103 2.31 -1.91 -5.07
C ALA A 103 1.41 -2.31 -6.25
N ALA A 104 0.22 -1.71 -6.37
CA ALA A 104 -0.67 -1.95 -7.50
C ALA A 104 -0.04 -1.51 -8.82
N TYR A 105 0.62 -0.34 -8.82
CA TYR A 105 1.31 0.18 -10.00
C TYR A 105 2.49 -0.70 -10.42
N MET A 106 3.26 -1.25 -9.47
CA MET A 106 4.33 -2.22 -9.76
C MET A 106 3.78 -3.46 -10.48
N LEU A 107 2.64 -4.00 -10.03
CA LEU A 107 2.01 -5.17 -10.67
C LEU A 107 1.45 -4.83 -12.05
N ALA A 108 0.86 -3.65 -12.24
CA ALA A 108 0.41 -3.19 -13.55
C ALA A 108 1.60 -3.01 -14.52
N ARG A 109 2.73 -2.47 -14.05
CA ARG A 109 3.99 -2.36 -14.80
C ARG A 109 4.53 -3.74 -15.18
N GLN A 110 4.56 -4.67 -14.23
CA GLN A 110 4.99 -6.06 -14.45
C GLN A 110 4.18 -6.73 -15.56
N ALA A 111 2.85 -6.55 -15.57
CA ALA A 111 1.99 -7.09 -16.63
C ALA A 111 2.23 -6.46 -18.01
N GLN A 112 2.78 -5.25 -18.07
CA GLN A 112 3.19 -4.55 -19.29
C GLN A 112 4.65 -4.85 -19.68
N GLY A 113 5.30 -5.82 -19.04
CA GLY A 113 6.65 -6.30 -19.38
C GLY A 113 7.78 -5.62 -18.61
N ASP A 114 7.49 -4.86 -17.56
CA ASP A 114 8.53 -4.37 -16.64
C ASP A 114 9.11 -5.52 -15.82
N THR A 115 10.39 -5.83 -16.05
CA THR A 115 11.06 -7.00 -15.46
C THR A 115 11.75 -6.73 -14.13
N ARG A 116 11.61 -5.51 -13.56
CA ARG A 116 12.13 -5.19 -12.21
C ARG A 116 11.48 -6.06 -11.12
N PHE A 117 10.25 -6.49 -11.38
CA PHE A 117 9.43 -7.22 -10.41
C PHE A 117 8.93 -8.53 -11.00
N ASN A 118 8.74 -9.53 -10.15
CA ASN A 118 8.13 -10.80 -10.53
C ASN A 118 7.31 -11.36 -9.36
N PHE A 119 6.37 -10.55 -8.87
CA PHE A 119 5.46 -10.92 -7.79
C PHE A 119 4.31 -11.78 -8.32
N SER A 120 3.95 -12.81 -7.56
CA SER A 120 2.86 -13.74 -7.85
C SER A 120 1.51 -13.30 -7.27
N PHE A 121 1.48 -12.36 -6.32
CA PHE A 121 0.24 -11.82 -5.74
C PHE A 121 0.42 -10.41 -5.16
N GLY A 122 -0.69 -9.71 -4.91
CA GLY A 122 -0.71 -8.36 -4.31
C GLY A 122 -1.70 -8.22 -3.17
N VAL A 123 -1.34 -7.44 -2.14
CA VAL A 123 -2.25 -7.08 -1.04
C VAL A 123 -2.29 -5.56 -0.91
N PHE A 124 -3.48 -4.98 -0.95
CA PHE A 124 -3.66 -3.53 -0.98
C PHE A 124 -4.64 -3.11 0.12
N SER A 125 -4.20 -2.22 0.99
CA SER A 125 -5.05 -1.68 2.06
C SER A 125 -5.22 -0.18 1.87
N ALA A 126 -6.47 0.29 1.85
CA ALA A 126 -6.81 1.69 1.58
C ALA A 126 -6.03 2.21 0.37
N ALA A 127 -6.25 1.62 -0.80
CA ALA A 127 -5.48 1.90 -2.02
C ALA A 127 -6.40 2.26 -3.19
N ALA A 128 -5.84 2.87 -4.23
CA ALA A 128 -6.56 3.31 -5.41
C ALA A 128 -5.68 3.21 -6.68
N LEU A 129 -6.26 3.53 -7.82
CA LEU A 129 -5.52 3.70 -9.07
C LEU A 129 -4.71 5.00 -9.05
N MET A 130 -3.60 5.02 -9.77
CA MET A 130 -2.84 6.24 -10.07
C MET A 130 -3.74 7.28 -10.74
N THR A 131 -3.77 8.52 -10.25
CA THR A 131 -4.60 9.58 -10.84
C THR A 131 -3.81 10.56 -11.71
N ASP A 132 -2.48 10.60 -11.59
CA ASP A 132 -1.65 11.38 -12.51
C ASP A 132 -1.61 10.67 -13.87
N SER A 133 -2.05 11.36 -14.92
CA SER A 133 -2.16 10.83 -16.28
C SER A 133 -0.84 10.28 -16.82
N LYS A 134 0.31 10.78 -16.33
CA LYS A 134 1.64 10.27 -16.70
C LYS A 134 1.85 8.81 -16.29
N TYR A 135 1.22 8.38 -15.21
CA TYR A 135 1.37 7.06 -14.60
C TYR A 135 0.09 6.22 -14.73
N LYS A 136 -0.84 6.62 -15.60
CA LYS A 136 -2.00 5.82 -15.91
C LYS A 136 -1.55 4.64 -16.77
N ILE A 137 -1.74 3.43 -16.27
CA ILE A 137 -1.58 2.21 -17.05
C ILE A 137 -2.97 1.68 -17.37
N GLU A 138 -3.24 1.52 -18.65
CA GLU A 138 -4.42 0.78 -19.11
C GLU A 138 -4.02 -0.69 -19.19
N VAL A 139 -4.69 -1.52 -18.40
CA VAL A 139 -4.52 -2.97 -18.49
C VAL A 139 -5.69 -3.48 -19.32
N ASP A 140 -5.43 -3.87 -20.58
CA ASP A 140 -6.46 -4.31 -21.52
C ASP A 140 -7.28 -5.50 -20.99
N THR A 141 -6.65 -6.31 -20.14
CA THR A 141 -7.26 -7.44 -19.46
C THR A 141 -6.98 -7.37 -17.97
N PRO A 142 -7.95 -7.64 -17.09
CA PRO A 142 -7.71 -7.71 -15.66
C PRO A 142 -6.53 -8.62 -15.31
N LEU A 143 -5.72 -8.18 -14.36
CA LEU A 143 -4.56 -8.90 -13.86
C LEU A 143 -4.99 -10.25 -13.27
N SER A 144 -4.42 -11.35 -13.76
CA SER A 144 -4.84 -12.70 -13.38
C SER A 144 -4.28 -13.16 -12.03
N MET A 145 -3.30 -12.44 -11.47
CA MET A 145 -2.71 -12.83 -10.19
C MET A 145 -3.69 -12.64 -9.02
N PRO A 146 -3.62 -13.49 -7.98
CA PRO A 146 -4.39 -13.30 -6.76
C PRO A 146 -4.15 -11.93 -6.12
N SER A 147 -5.22 -11.33 -5.61
CA SER A 147 -5.12 -10.09 -4.85
C SER A 147 -6.11 -10.00 -3.70
N LEU A 148 -5.68 -9.35 -2.61
CA LEU A 148 -6.51 -9.01 -1.46
C LEU A 148 -6.66 -7.49 -1.35
N HIS A 149 -7.90 -7.00 -1.34
CA HIS A 149 -8.24 -5.58 -1.29
C HIS A 149 -8.96 -5.25 0.01
N ILE A 150 -8.30 -4.51 0.89
CA ILE A 150 -8.79 -4.13 2.22
C ILE A 150 -9.23 -2.67 2.16
N MET A 151 -10.51 -2.41 2.46
CA MET A 151 -11.15 -1.13 2.09
C MET A 151 -12.01 -0.60 3.24
N GLY A 152 -11.79 0.65 3.64
CA GLY A 152 -12.60 1.32 4.66
C GLY A 152 -13.88 1.91 4.07
N GLU A 153 -15.03 1.59 4.66
CA GLU A 153 -16.33 2.17 4.25
C GLU A 153 -16.44 3.66 4.61
N GLN A 154 -15.68 4.12 5.61
CA GLN A 154 -15.66 5.50 6.09
C GLN A 154 -14.31 6.19 5.81
N ASP A 155 -13.55 5.69 4.83
CA ASP A 155 -12.25 6.26 4.47
C ASP A 155 -12.43 7.56 3.67
N GLU A 156 -12.08 8.69 4.29
CA GLU A 156 -12.20 10.02 3.69
C GLU A 156 -11.03 10.38 2.77
N LEU A 157 -9.88 9.71 2.91
CA LEU A 157 -8.70 9.95 2.07
C LEU A 157 -8.81 9.16 0.76
N ILE A 158 -9.17 7.88 0.90
CA ILE A 158 -9.39 6.96 -0.22
C ILE A 158 -10.76 6.32 -0.07
N SER A 159 -11.76 6.92 -0.71
CA SER A 159 -13.12 6.39 -0.68
C SER A 159 -13.17 4.94 -1.13
N ILE A 160 -14.10 4.17 -0.56
CA ILE A 160 -14.30 2.76 -0.89
C ILE A 160 -14.48 2.53 -2.40
N GLU A 161 -15.13 3.47 -3.10
CA GLU A 161 -15.30 3.38 -4.55
C GLU A 161 -13.98 3.44 -5.31
N LYS A 162 -13.02 4.27 -4.88
CA LYS A 162 -11.67 4.30 -5.48
C LYS A 162 -10.96 2.96 -5.28
N SER A 163 -11.11 2.34 -4.11
CA SER A 163 -10.55 1.00 -3.86
C SER A 163 -11.25 -0.09 -4.65
N ARG A 164 -12.57 -0.01 -4.85
CA ARG A 164 -13.31 -0.94 -5.72
C ARG A 164 -12.89 -0.82 -7.19
N LEU A 165 -12.62 0.39 -7.67
CA LEU A 165 -12.07 0.61 -9.03
C LEU A 165 -10.70 -0.06 -9.21
N LEU A 166 -9.85 0.00 -8.18
CA LEU A 166 -8.59 -0.74 -8.17
C LEU A 166 -8.83 -2.26 -8.17
N ALA A 167 -9.73 -2.76 -7.32
CA ALA A 167 -10.05 -4.18 -7.27
C ALA A 167 -10.57 -4.73 -8.60
N ALA A 168 -11.35 -3.94 -9.32
CA ALA A 168 -11.87 -4.29 -10.65
C ALA A 168 -10.77 -4.50 -11.71
N GLN A 169 -9.52 -4.08 -11.46
CA GLN A 169 -8.38 -4.35 -12.34
C GLN A 169 -7.82 -5.76 -12.19
N PHE A 170 -8.33 -6.57 -11.24
CA PHE A 170 -7.86 -7.93 -10.99
C PHE A 170 -8.96 -8.94 -11.29
N THR A 171 -8.56 -10.15 -11.70
CA THR A 171 -9.47 -11.28 -11.88
C THR A 171 -9.77 -11.92 -10.52
N ASN A 172 -11.06 -12.03 -10.16
CA ASN A 172 -11.53 -12.64 -8.91
C ASN A 172 -10.80 -12.14 -7.63
N PRO A 173 -10.72 -10.81 -7.39
CA PRO A 173 -10.06 -10.28 -6.20
C PRO A 173 -10.78 -10.71 -4.91
N THR A 174 -10.02 -11.01 -3.87
CA THR A 174 -10.57 -11.16 -2.51
C THR A 174 -10.83 -9.77 -1.95
N LEU A 175 -12.08 -9.47 -1.61
CA LEU A 175 -12.49 -8.18 -1.05
C LEU A 175 -12.69 -8.29 0.46
N LEU A 176 -12.14 -7.32 1.19
CA LEU A 176 -12.31 -7.16 2.64
C LEU A 176 -12.72 -5.72 2.96
N PRO A 177 -14.00 -5.35 2.77
CA PRO A 177 -14.52 -4.10 3.30
C PRO A 177 -14.56 -4.15 4.83
N HIS A 178 -14.35 -3.01 5.50
CA HIS A 178 -14.51 -2.87 6.95
C HIS A 178 -15.19 -1.53 7.29
N PRO A 179 -15.92 -1.44 8.42
CA PRO A 179 -16.78 -0.30 8.72
C PRO A 179 -16.02 0.98 9.14
N GLY A 180 -14.69 0.99 9.07
CA GLY A 180 -13.86 2.08 9.58
C GLY A 180 -13.30 2.98 8.49
N GLY A 181 -12.45 3.94 8.89
CA GLY A 181 -11.75 4.85 8.01
C GLY A 181 -10.39 4.35 7.51
N HIS A 182 -9.42 5.26 7.42
CA HIS A 182 -8.12 5.03 6.78
C HIS A 182 -7.11 4.26 7.66
N TYR A 183 -7.30 2.95 7.84
CA TYR A 183 -6.38 2.10 8.62
C TYR A 183 -6.37 0.64 8.15
N ILE A 184 -5.41 -0.15 8.64
CA ILE A 184 -5.37 -1.60 8.40
C ILE A 184 -6.14 -2.32 9.53
N PRO A 185 -7.28 -2.98 9.26
CA PRO A 185 -8.10 -3.61 10.28
C PRO A 185 -7.41 -4.82 10.91
N THR A 186 -7.48 -4.91 12.23
CA THR A 186 -6.80 -5.96 13.01
C THR A 186 -7.76 -6.85 13.80
N GLN A 187 -9.07 -6.71 13.59
CA GLN A 187 -10.11 -7.49 14.26
C GLN A 187 -10.07 -8.98 13.84
N LYS A 188 -10.83 -9.84 14.53
CA LYS A 188 -10.79 -11.30 14.32
C LYS A 188 -11.05 -11.71 12.88
N GLU A 189 -12.12 -11.19 12.28
CA GLU A 189 -12.51 -11.51 10.91
C GLU A 189 -11.46 -11.08 9.87
N PRO A 190 -10.99 -9.81 9.85
CA PRO A 190 -9.86 -9.38 9.01
C PRO A 190 -8.63 -10.27 9.12
N ARG A 191 -8.26 -10.68 10.34
CA ARG A 191 -7.12 -11.59 10.56
C ARG A 191 -7.34 -12.97 9.94
N THR A 192 -8.57 -13.48 9.98
CA THR A 192 -8.90 -14.76 9.36
C THR A 192 -8.79 -14.67 7.84
N VAL A 193 -9.37 -13.64 7.22
CA VAL A 193 -9.29 -13.44 5.76
C VAL A 193 -7.84 -13.26 5.31
N TRP A 194 -7.08 -12.39 5.99
CA TRP A 194 -5.65 -12.19 5.76
C TRP A 194 -4.88 -13.51 5.81
N LYS A 195 -5.05 -14.28 6.89
CA LYS A 195 -4.39 -15.58 7.07
C LYS A 195 -4.74 -16.55 5.94
N THR A 196 -6.03 -16.72 5.64
CA THR A 196 -6.50 -17.63 4.59
C THR A 196 -5.92 -17.28 3.23
N PHE A 197 -5.87 -16.00 2.88
CA PHE A 197 -5.28 -15.55 1.62
C PHE A 197 -3.82 -16.00 1.47
N PHE A 198 -2.98 -15.82 2.50
CA PHE A 198 -1.58 -16.28 2.46
C PHE A 198 -1.44 -17.80 2.44
N GLU A 199 -2.28 -18.53 3.19
CA GLU A 199 -2.29 -20.00 3.16
C GLU A 199 -2.63 -20.56 1.76
N GLU A 200 -3.44 -19.85 0.98
CA GLU A 200 -3.73 -20.20 -0.42
C GLU A 200 -2.52 -19.98 -1.33
N GLN A 201 -1.76 -18.89 -1.14
CA GLN A 201 -0.60 -18.60 -1.99
C GLN A 201 0.53 -19.63 -1.80
N VAL A 202 0.73 -20.13 -0.57
CA VAL A 202 1.69 -21.20 -0.30
C VAL A 202 1.35 -22.48 -1.06
N LYS A 203 0.06 -22.81 -1.21
CA LYS A 203 -0.37 -24.03 -1.93
C LYS A 203 -0.10 -23.91 -3.43
N VAL A 204 -0.30 -22.73 -4.00
CA VAL A 204 -0.07 -22.47 -5.43
C VAL A 204 1.42 -22.56 -5.76
N ASN A 205 2.30 -22.07 -4.89
CA ASN A 205 3.75 -22.11 -5.11
C ASN A 205 4.38 -23.50 -4.85
N ALA A 206 3.64 -24.44 -4.25
CA ALA A 206 4.11 -25.79 -3.95
C ALA A 206 3.84 -26.82 -5.07
N THR A 207 3.11 -26.41 -6.12
CA THR A 207 2.75 -27.23 -7.29
C THR A 207 3.49 -26.78 -8.54
#